data_AF-A0A2G2VT43-F1
#
_entry.id   AF-A0A2G2VT43-F1
#
_cell.length_a   1.000
_cell.length_b   1.000
_cell.length_c   1.000
_cell.angle_alpha   90.00
_cell.angle_beta   90.00
_cell.angle_gamma   90.00
#
_symmetry.space_group_name_H-M   'P 1'
#
loop_
_entity.id
_entity.type
_entity.pdbx_description
1 polymer ?
#
loop_
_entity_poly.entity_id
_entity_poly.type
_entity_poly.pdbx_seq_one_letter_code
_entity_poly.pdbx_strand_id
1 'polypeptide(L)'
;MMGLLGSLSMLHILMWLFWLPRPGSSQLTDFSMGAARALDALLQDYAYLAFDRPRIRTGVVYDAKVPLNLTGIKVSGLRLRSGSLRNRGFKMYKEFQIPVGVVEQPYVERLVLIYQNLGNFSARYYNLPGYMYLAPVLGLLAYDASNLSATSLPELDIKASGQPISISFSDVKPLPVGSSAKCISIDLQGVLNFSNVLSDNTCTTFQQGHFSIVIESIAPSPAPVSPPQTMATPPPEAVHLKGKKNKSKVWIIVGSVAGGLVLIFLFGLLIMCASKYKRKKKMQQMERAAEVGETLQMTKVGSTKAPAAAVTRTQPTLETEYRP
;
A
#
# COMPACT_ATOMS: atom_id res chain seq x y z
N MET A 1 -8.09 -43.73 -28.45
CA MET A 1 -7.08 -42.89 -27.74
C MET A 1 -6.81 -41.54 -28.43
N MET A 2 -7.76 -40.92 -29.14
CA MET A 2 -7.55 -39.63 -29.83
C MET A 2 -8.31 -38.44 -29.21
N GLY A 3 -9.07 -38.65 -28.13
CA GLY A 3 -9.83 -37.59 -27.45
C GLY A 3 -9.10 -36.88 -26.30
N LEU A 4 -8.06 -37.49 -25.71
CA LEU A 4 -7.36 -36.92 -24.55
C LEU A 4 -6.26 -35.90 -24.92
N LEU A 5 -5.64 -36.03 -26.10
CA LEU A 5 -4.55 -35.14 -26.52
C LEU A 5 -5.04 -33.70 -26.82
N GLY A 6 -6.25 -33.56 -27.37
CA GLY A 6 -6.84 -32.24 -27.63
C GLY A 6 -7.16 -31.45 -26.36
N SER A 7 -7.51 -32.15 -25.28
CA SER A 7 -7.85 -31.53 -23.99
C SER A 7 -6.64 -30.95 -23.26
N LEU A 8 -5.47 -31.60 -23.38
CA LEU A 8 -4.21 -31.10 -22.79
C LEU A 8 -3.66 -29.90 -23.56
N SER A 9 -3.77 -29.91 -24.89
CA SER A 9 -3.36 -28.78 -25.74
C SER A 9 -4.21 -27.52 -25.47
N MET A 10 -5.52 -27.68 -25.32
CA MET A 10 -6.42 -26.57 -24.94
C MET A 10 -6.12 -26.02 -23.52
N LEU A 11 -5.68 -26.87 -22.59
CA LEU A 11 -5.30 -26.45 -21.23
C LEU A 11 -4.02 -25.60 -21.23
N HIS A 12 -3.03 -25.96 -22.05
CA HIS A 12 -1.80 -25.18 -22.23
C HIS A 12 -2.06 -23.83 -22.89
N ILE A 13 -2.96 -23.77 -23.87
CA ILE A 13 -3.38 -22.51 -24.51
C ILE A 13 -4.13 -21.61 -23.52
N LEU A 14 -5.02 -22.17 -22.68
CA LEU A 14 -5.69 -21.40 -21.63
C LEU A 14 -4.72 -20.89 -20.54
N MET A 15 -3.71 -21.69 -20.17
CA MET A 15 -2.66 -21.25 -19.25
C MET A 15 -1.80 -20.12 -19.85
N TRP A 16 -1.50 -20.18 -21.15
CA TRP A 16 -0.80 -19.10 -21.87
C TRP A 16 -1.65 -17.83 -21.98
N LEU A 17 -2.97 -17.94 -22.17
CA LEU A 17 -3.90 -16.81 -22.15
C LEU A 17 -4.07 -16.19 -20.76
N PHE A 18 -3.87 -16.96 -19.69
CA PHE A 18 -3.83 -16.46 -18.30
C PHE A 18 -2.48 -15.84 -17.91
N TRP A 19 -1.41 -16.12 -18.66
CA TRP A 19 -0.08 -15.54 -18.47
C TRP A 19 0.24 -14.41 -19.44
N LEU A 20 -0.61 -14.18 -20.44
CA LEU A 20 -0.61 -12.94 -21.19
C LEU A 20 -0.94 -11.80 -20.23
N PRO A 21 -0.12 -10.73 -20.15
CA PRO A 21 -0.48 -9.55 -19.40
C PRO A 21 -1.86 -9.13 -19.89
N ARG A 22 -2.83 -9.08 -18.98
CA ARG A 22 -4.08 -8.38 -19.21
C ARG A 22 -3.68 -7.00 -19.76
N PRO A 23 -4.20 -6.52 -20.90
CA PRO A 23 -4.05 -5.13 -21.25
C PRO A 23 -4.81 -4.35 -20.17
N GLY A 24 -4.09 -4.07 -19.08
CA GLY A 24 -4.49 -3.16 -18.05
C GLY A 24 -4.66 -1.81 -18.71
N SER A 25 -5.78 -1.19 -18.36
CA SER A 25 -6.17 0.16 -18.72
C SER A 25 -4.97 1.07 -18.98
N SER A 26 -5.00 1.76 -20.12
CA SER A 26 -4.09 2.82 -20.53
C SER A 26 -3.49 3.58 -19.34
N GLN A 27 -2.19 3.42 -19.11
CA GLN A 27 -1.42 4.25 -18.20
C GLN A 27 -1.44 5.69 -18.71
N LEU A 28 -2.21 6.55 -18.03
CA LEU A 28 -2.11 8.00 -18.14
C LEU A 28 -1.28 8.50 -16.97
N THR A 29 0.03 8.25 -16.97
CA THR A 29 0.93 8.84 -15.97
C THR A 29 2.26 9.19 -16.63
N ASP A 30 2.42 10.46 -17.00
CA ASP A 30 3.70 11.04 -17.44
C ASP A 30 4.25 11.98 -16.35
N PHE A 31 4.42 11.42 -15.15
CA PHE A 31 5.24 12.01 -14.10
C PHE A 31 6.41 11.07 -13.80
N SER A 32 7.61 11.63 -13.58
CA SER A 32 8.81 10.83 -13.30
C SER A 32 8.72 10.22 -11.91
N MET A 33 8.15 9.01 -11.82
CA MET A 33 8.03 8.24 -10.57
C MET A 33 9.39 8.09 -9.88
N GLY A 34 10.47 7.96 -10.65
CA GLY A 34 11.83 7.93 -10.12
C GLY A 34 12.22 9.23 -9.41
N ALA A 35 11.89 10.40 -9.99
CA ALA A 35 12.17 11.69 -9.36
C ALA A 35 11.32 11.94 -8.10
N ALA A 36 10.04 11.53 -8.12
CA ALA A 36 9.16 11.62 -6.95
C ALA A 36 9.66 10.74 -5.79
N ARG A 37 10.00 9.47 -6.06
CA ARG A 37 10.57 8.56 -5.05
C ARG A 37 11.93 9.05 -4.53
N ALA A 38 12.78 9.60 -5.40
CA ALA A 38 14.05 10.19 -4.98
C ALA A 38 13.84 11.42 -4.08
N LEU A 39 12.82 12.23 -4.34
CA LEU A 39 12.40 13.30 -3.45
C LEU A 39 11.93 12.73 -2.11
N ASP A 40 11.08 11.71 -2.10
CA ASP A 40 10.58 11.10 -0.86
C ASP A 40 11.72 10.60 0.04
N ALA A 41 12.69 9.89 -0.53
CA ALA A 41 13.87 9.43 0.20
C ALA A 41 14.71 10.61 0.76
N LEU A 42 14.89 11.67 -0.03
CA LEU A 42 15.60 12.86 0.43
C LEU A 42 14.85 13.58 1.57
N LEU A 43 13.53 13.72 1.46
CA LEU A 43 12.70 14.32 2.50
C LEU A 43 12.65 13.43 3.76
N GLN A 44 12.75 12.11 3.60
CA GLN A 44 12.88 11.16 4.71
C GLN A 44 14.13 11.43 5.55
N ASP A 45 15.29 11.62 4.90
CA ASP A 45 16.53 11.95 5.60
C ASP A 45 16.40 13.27 6.39
N TYR A 46 15.81 14.32 5.80
CA TYR A 46 15.59 15.59 6.50
C TYR A 46 14.60 15.47 7.67
N ALA A 47 13.54 14.66 7.52
CA ALA A 47 12.61 14.38 8.60
C ALA A 47 13.30 13.66 9.77
N TYR A 48 14.22 12.75 9.48
CA TYR A 48 14.95 11.99 10.49
C TYR A 48 15.94 12.87 11.23
N LEU A 49 16.64 13.75 10.52
CA LEU A 49 17.52 14.77 11.11
C LEU A 49 16.80 15.72 12.07
N ALA A 50 15.49 15.93 11.92
CA ALA A 50 14.71 16.77 12.84
C ALA A 50 14.56 16.16 14.24
N PHE A 51 14.86 14.87 14.43
CA PHE A 51 14.90 14.21 15.74
C PHE A 51 16.26 14.36 16.43
N ASP A 52 16.82 15.56 16.44
CA ASP A 52 18.18 15.90 16.94
C ASP A 52 18.30 16.01 18.47
N ARG A 53 17.19 15.88 19.20
CA ARG A 53 17.16 16.11 20.65
C ARG A 53 17.71 14.92 21.43
N PRO A 54 18.43 15.14 22.55
CA PRO A 54 18.93 14.06 23.41
C PRO A 54 17.85 13.09 23.91
N ARG A 55 16.60 13.59 24.04
CA ARG A 55 15.43 12.78 24.41
C ARG A 55 14.29 13.04 23.43
N ILE A 56 14.19 12.16 22.44
CA ILE A 56 13.13 12.20 21.43
C ILE A 56 11.82 11.73 22.07
N ARG A 57 10.78 12.55 21.98
CA ARG A 57 9.45 12.25 22.53
C ARG A 57 8.58 11.60 21.46
N THR A 58 7.91 10.51 21.83
CA THR A 58 6.90 9.87 20.98
C THR A 58 5.61 10.70 21.01
N GLY A 59 4.89 10.78 19.88
CA GLY A 59 3.63 11.53 19.78
C GLY A 59 3.80 13.05 19.68
N VAL A 60 5.02 13.53 19.43
CA VAL A 60 5.33 14.94 19.16
C VAL A 60 5.74 15.05 17.69
N VAL A 61 5.27 16.10 17.03
CA VAL A 61 5.61 16.42 15.64
C VAL A 61 6.89 17.27 15.63
N TYR A 62 7.85 16.88 14.79
CA TYR A 62 9.13 17.57 14.61
C TYR A 62 9.18 18.10 13.17
N ASP A 63 9.22 19.43 13.03
CA ASP A 63 9.31 20.07 11.72
C ASP A 63 10.78 20.07 11.24
N ALA A 64 10.99 19.61 10.01
CA ALA A 64 12.29 19.51 9.39
C ALA A 64 12.66 20.77 8.61
N LYS A 65 13.95 21.08 8.58
CA LYS A 65 14.50 22.14 7.73
C LYS A 65 15.03 21.54 6.44
N VAL A 66 14.43 21.95 5.32
CA VAL A 66 14.84 21.53 3.97
C VAL A 66 15.90 22.50 3.41
N PRO A 67 16.74 22.06 2.46
CA PRO A 67 17.77 22.90 1.85
C PRO A 67 17.15 23.99 0.98
N LEU A 68 17.92 25.05 0.67
CA LEU A 68 17.45 26.22 -0.08
C LEU A 68 16.80 25.85 -1.43
N ASN A 69 17.29 24.81 -2.10
CA ASN A 69 16.75 24.35 -3.39
C ASN A 69 15.33 23.76 -3.29
N LEU A 70 14.89 23.40 -2.08
CA LEU A 70 13.56 22.85 -1.78
C LEU A 70 12.73 23.82 -0.93
N THR A 71 13.11 25.10 -0.87
CA THR A 71 12.38 26.12 -0.10
C THR A 71 10.93 26.18 -0.56
N GLY A 72 10.01 26.06 0.39
CA GLY A 72 8.56 26.01 0.12
C GLY A 72 7.95 24.62 0.28
N ILE A 73 8.78 23.55 0.28
CA ILE A 73 8.35 22.24 0.73
C ILE A 73 8.39 22.21 2.27
N LYS A 74 7.28 21.80 2.89
CA LYS A 74 7.22 21.59 4.35
C LYS A 74 7.31 20.09 4.61
N VAL A 75 8.16 19.70 5.55
CA VAL A 75 8.31 18.30 5.97
C VAL A 75 8.28 18.22 7.49
N SER A 76 7.58 17.20 8.01
CA SER A 76 7.54 16.94 9.45
C SER A 76 7.60 15.44 9.70
N GLY A 77 8.22 15.05 10.82
CA GLY A 77 8.25 13.68 11.30
C GLY A 77 7.42 13.53 12.58
N LEU A 78 6.62 12.46 12.65
CA LEU A 78 5.88 12.06 13.85
C LEU A 78 6.24 10.63 14.24
N ARG A 79 7.01 10.47 15.31
CA ARG A 79 7.38 9.15 15.83
C ARG A 79 6.28 8.59 16.72
N LEU A 80 5.80 7.38 16.42
CA LEU A 80 4.78 6.65 17.18
C LEU A 80 5.24 5.23 17.51
N ARG A 81 4.66 4.64 18.57
CA ARG A 81 4.70 3.19 18.74
C ARG A 81 3.57 2.59 17.90
N SER A 82 3.82 1.49 17.19
CA SER A 82 2.82 0.85 16.33
C SER A 82 1.54 0.47 17.07
N GLY A 83 1.68 -0.08 18.28
CA GLY A 83 0.53 -0.36 19.14
C GLY A 83 -0.29 0.89 19.52
N SER A 84 0.35 2.05 19.69
CA SER A 84 -0.35 3.31 19.97
C SER A 84 -1.05 3.85 18.73
N LEU A 85 -0.40 3.77 17.56
CA LEU A 85 -1.01 4.12 16.28
C LEU A 85 -2.27 3.30 16.05
N ARG A 86 -2.18 1.97 16.20
CA ARG A 86 -3.32 1.07 16.05
C ARG A 86 -4.45 1.33 17.03
N ASN A 87 -4.14 1.53 18.31
CA ASN A 87 -5.17 1.59 19.35
C ASN A 87 -5.75 2.99 19.59
N ARG A 88 -5.02 4.05 19.20
CA ARG A 88 -5.40 5.44 19.52
C ARG A 88 -5.45 6.36 18.30
N GLY A 89 -4.82 6.00 17.19
CA GLY A 89 -4.64 6.89 16.05
C GLY A 89 -3.84 8.14 16.41
N PHE A 90 -4.02 9.21 15.64
CA PHE A 90 -3.47 10.54 15.90
C PHE A 90 -4.34 11.62 15.29
N LYS A 91 -5.03 12.41 16.11
CA LYS A 91 -6.12 13.28 15.65
C LYS A 91 -5.70 14.50 14.84
N MET A 92 -4.54 15.09 15.13
CA MET A 92 -4.13 16.39 14.59
C MET A 92 -2.70 16.33 14.04
N TYR A 93 -2.50 15.61 12.93
CA TYR A 93 -1.22 15.56 12.25
C TYR A 93 -1.19 16.48 11.03
N LYS A 94 -1.06 17.80 11.29
CA LYS A 94 -1.19 18.84 10.24
C LYS A 94 -2.58 18.69 9.57
N GLU A 95 -2.64 18.50 8.25
CA GLU A 95 -3.86 18.26 7.48
C GLU A 95 -4.41 16.83 7.63
N PHE A 96 -3.65 15.90 8.23
CA PHE A 96 -4.05 14.51 8.38
C PHE A 96 -4.67 14.21 9.75
N GLN A 97 -5.81 13.55 9.73
CA GLN A 97 -6.40 12.88 10.89
C GLN A 97 -6.25 11.37 10.73
N ILE A 98 -5.42 10.77 11.58
CA ILE A 98 -5.12 9.34 11.55
C ILE A 98 -6.10 8.61 12.50
N PRO A 99 -6.96 7.72 11.98
CA PRO A 99 -7.99 7.05 12.78
C PRO A 99 -7.38 5.95 13.66
N VAL A 100 -8.21 5.42 14.56
CA VAL A 100 -7.91 4.16 15.25
C VAL A 100 -7.97 3.02 14.22
N GLY A 101 -7.11 2.01 14.38
CA GLY A 101 -7.10 0.82 13.54
C GLY A 101 -6.12 0.89 12.36
N VAL A 102 -5.24 1.88 12.30
CA VAL A 102 -4.13 1.89 11.33
C VAL A 102 -3.07 0.87 11.75
N VAL A 103 -2.71 -0.02 10.82
CA VAL A 103 -1.69 -1.06 11.01
C VAL A 103 -0.61 -0.93 9.96
N GLU A 104 0.63 -1.20 10.34
CA GLU A 104 1.80 -1.21 9.47
C GLU A 104 2.23 -2.63 9.08
N GLN A 105 2.87 -2.75 7.91
CA GLN A 105 3.47 -3.98 7.40
C GLN A 105 4.80 -3.66 6.69
N PRO A 106 5.90 -4.37 7.02
CA PRO A 106 6.05 -5.32 8.13
C PRO A 106 5.91 -4.64 9.51
N TYR A 107 5.63 -5.44 10.55
CA TYR A 107 5.52 -4.92 11.92
C TYR A 107 6.86 -4.38 12.41
N VAL A 108 6.83 -3.20 13.02
CA VAL A 108 7.95 -2.59 13.72
C VAL A 108 7.51 -2.12 15.11
N GLU A 109 8.41 -1.96 16.08
CA GLU A 109 7.99 -1.48 17.41
C GLU A 109 7.62 0.01 17.37
N ARG A 110 8.38 0.78 16.58
CA ARG A 110 8.24 2.23 16.41
C ARG A 110 8.36 2.57 14.94
N LEU A 111 7.53 3.48 14.48
CA LEU A 111 7.55 4.02 13.14
C LEU A 111 7.55 5.55 13.17
N VAL A 112 7.98 6.15 12.07
CA VAL A 112 7.81 7.57 11.79
C VAL A 112 6.77 7.71 10.69
N LEU A 113 5.73 8.50 10.94
CA LEU A 113 4.89 9.04 9.88
C LEU A 113 5.55 10.33 9.40
N ILE A 114 5.85 10.42 8.12
CA ILE A 114 6.44 11.59 7.48
C ILE A 114 5.33 12.31 6.73
N TYR A 115 5.14 13.56 7.12
CA TYR A 115 4.27 14.52 6.45
C TYR A 115 5.11 15.29 5.43
N GLN A 116 4.56 15.46 4.24
CA GLN A 116 5.14 16.31 3.21
C GLN A 116 4.06 17.23 2.66
N ASN A 117 4.41 18.48 2.39
CA ASN A 117 3.59 19.40 1.61
C ASN A 117 4.48 20.05 0.56
N LEU A 118 4.23 19.70 -0.70
CA LEU A 118 5.10 20.07 -1.82
C LEU A 118 4.86 21.53 -2.28
N GLY A 119 3.80 22.19 -1.83
CA GLY A 119 3.50 23.56 -2.25
C GLY A 119 3.54 23.72 -3.77
N ASN A 120 4.34 24.68 -4.25
CA ASN A 120 4.51 24.97 -5.67
C ASN A 120 5.25 23.87 -6.46
N PHE A 121 5.90 22.92 -5.79
CA PHE A 121 6.60 21.81 -6.43
C PHE A 121 5.67 20.67 -6.85
N SER A 122 4.38 20.74 -6.48
CA SER A 122 3.38 19.70 -6.76
C SER A 122 3.35 19.27 -8.22
N ALA A 123 3.17 20.22 -9.15
CA ALA A 123 3.12 19.93 -10.58
C ALA A 123 4.47 19.49 -11.18
N ARG A 124 5.59 19.78 -10.51
CA ARG A 124 6.94 19.38 -10.95
C ARG A 124 7.20 17.90 -10.70
N TYR A 125 6.77 17.38 -9.55
CA TYR A 125 7.00 15.98 -9.18
C TYR A 125 5.83 15.07 -9.53
N TYR A 126 4.60 15.60 -9.45
CA TYR A 126 3.36 14.88 -9.77
C TYR A 126 2.65 15.60 -10.90
N ASN A 127 3.24 15.58 -12.10
CA ASN A 127 2.59 16.16 -13.28
C ASN A 127 1.37 15.31 -13.69
N LEU A 128 0.18 15.92 -13.76
CA LEU A 128 -1.06 15.23 -14.10
C LEU A 128 -1.65 15.85 -15.38
N PRO A 129 -1.36 15.29 -16.56
CA PRO A 129 -1.88 15.83 -17.81
C PRO A 129 -3.41 15.77 -17.83
N GLY A 130 -4.04 16.84 -18.30
CA GLY A 130 -5.50 16.98 -18.32
C GLY A 130 -6.12 17.39 -16.98
N TYR A 131 -5.31 17.64 -15.94
CA TYR A 131 -5.79 18.10 -14.64
C TYR A 131 -5.01 19.32 -14.15
N MET A 132 -5.67 20.13 -13.31
CA MET A 132 -5.06 21.28 -12.64
C MET A 132 -5.19 21.13 -11.13
N TYR A 133 -4.10 21.38 -10.41
CA TYR A 133 -4.07 21.38 -8.95
C TYR A 133 -4.79 22.59 -8.35
N LEU A 134 -5.81 22.32 -7.54
CA LEU A 134 -6.45 23.28 -6.66
C LEU A 134 -5.74 23.38 -5.31
N ALA A 135 -5.15 22.29 -4.83
CA ALA A 135 -4.41 22.23 -3.58
C ALA A 135 -2.97 21.75 -3.83
N PRO A 136 -2.02 21.97 -2.91
CA PRO A 136 -0.71 21.33 -2.99
C PRO A 136 -0.84 19.80 -2.84
N VAL A 137 0.18 19.08 -3.30
CA VAL A 137 0.32 17.64 -3.05
C VAL A 137 0.81 17.44 -1.62
N LEU A 138 0.03 16.70 -0.84
CA LEU A 138 0.34 16.30 0.52
C LEU A 138 0.77 14.83 0.54
N GLY A 139 1.93 14.54 1.11
CA GLY A 139 2.44 13.19 1.31
C GLY A 139 2.24 12.74 2.75
N LEU A 140 1.79 11.50 2.92
CA LEU A 140 1.85 10.76 4.17
C LEU A 140 2.55 9.45 3.88
N LEU A 141 3.72 9.22 4.48
CA LEU A 141 4.54 8.03 4.28
C LEU A 141 4.98 7.47 5.63
N ALA A 142 5.14 6.16 5.76
CA ALA A 142 5.58 5.52 7.00
C ALA A 142 6.93 4.82 6.83
N TYR A 143 7.79 4.92 7.84
CA TYR A 143 9.13 4.32 7.85
C TYR A 143 9.46 3.74 9.23
N ASP A 144 10.40 2.79 9.29
CA ASP A 144 10.88 2.22 10.54
C ASP A 144 11.65 3.26 11.37
N ALA A 145 11.28 3.41 12.64
CA ALA A 145 11.93 4.32 13.59
C ALA A 145 12.84 3.61 14.60
N SER A 146 13.24 2.37 14.34
CA SER A 146 14.21 1.61 15.14
C SER A 146 15.57 2.30 15.18
N ASN A 147 16.00 2.84 14.03
CA ASN A 147 17.24 3.61 13.89
C ASN A 147 16.97 4.93 13.13
N LEU A 148 16.90 6.03 13.87
CA LEU A 148 16.67 7.37 13.30
C LEU A 148 17.91 7.98 12.63
N SER A 149 19.07 7.31 12.73
CA SER A 149 20.27 7.68 11.99
C SER A 149 20.41 6.90 10.68
N ALA A 150 19.48 5.99 10.37
CA ALA A 150 19.49 5.25 9.12
C ALA A 150 18.98 6.13 7.97
N THR A 151 19.63 6.00 6.82
CA THR A 151 19.31 6.71 5.57
C THR A 151 18.70 5.76 4.57
N SER A 152 17.87 6.28 3.66
CA SER A 152 17.31 5.49 2.55
C SER A 152 16.55 4.23 2.99
N LEU A 153 15.73 4.36 4.04
CA LEU A 153 14.90 3.26 4.52
C LEU A 153 13.76 3.01 3.54
N PRO A 154 13.37 1.74 3.31
CA PRO A 154 12.17 1.45 2.54
C PRO A 154 10.92 1.90 3.31
N GLU A 155 9.89 2.31 2.57
CA GLU A 155 8.58 2.58 3.14
C GLU A 155 7.98 1.32 3.77
N LEU A 156 7.35 1.48 4.93
CA LEU A 156 6.40 0.52 5.48
C LEU A 156 5.06 0.70 4.77
N ASP A 157 4.29 -0.36 4.55
CA ASP A 157 2.89 -0.23 4.13
C ASP A 157 2.03 0.07 5.35
N ILE A 158 1.23 1.14 5.33
CA ILE A 158 0.21 1.38 6.35
C ILE A 158 -1.18 1.29 5.75
N LYS A 159 -2.07 0.65 6.51
CA LYS A 159 -3.46 0.46 6.12
C LYS A 159 -4.39 0.77 7.28
N ALA A 160 -5.32 1.67 7.05
CA ALA A 160 -6.43 1.93 7.97
C ALA A 160 -7.45 0.79 7.89
N SER A 161 -7.89 0.29 9.06
CA SER A 161 -8.97 -0.69 9.15
C SER A 161 -10.20 -0.04 9.80
N GLY A 162 -11.37 -0.17 9.16
CA GLY A 162 -12.60 0.44 9.63
C GLY A 162 -12.80 1.87 9.11
N GLN A 163 -12.23 2.87 9.78
CA GLN A 163 -12.34 4.28 9.39
C GLN A 163 -11.17 4.70 8.48
N PRO A 164 -11.38 5.54 7.45
CA PRO A 164 -10.31 6.05 6.61
C PRO A 164 -9.51 7.15 7.31
N ILE A 165 -8.28 7.37 6.84
CA ILE A 165 -7.51 8.58 7.11
C ILE A 165 -8.18 9.74 6.40
N SER A 166 -8.46 10.81 7.15
CA SER A 166 -9.04 12.05 6.62
C SER A 166 -7.93 13.07 6.35
N ILE A 167 -8.08 13.82 5.26
CA ILE A 167 -7.11 14.80 4.78
C ILE A 167 -7.87 16.10 4.52
N SER A 168 -7.68 17.11 5.35
CA SER A 168 -8.43 18.37 5.27
C SER A 168 -7.54 19.46 4.68
N PHE A 169 -7.82 19.88 3.44
CA PHE A 169 -7.03 20.87 2.73
C PHE A 169 -7.47 22.29 3.10
N SER A 170 -6.54 23.09 3.66
CA SER A 170 -6.79 24.50 3.98
C SER A 170 -6.49 25.44 2.81
N ASP A 171 -5.44 25.16 2.04
CA ASP A 171 -4.95 26.00 0.95
C ASP A 171 -5.52 25.55 -0.41
N VAL A 172 -6.84 25.69 -0.61
CA VAL A 172 -7.53 25.30 -1.85
C VAL A 172 -7.88 26.53 -2.68
N LYS A 173 -7.45 26.55 -3.94
CA LYS A 173 -7.80 27.59 -4.91
C LYS A 173 -9.31 27.62 -5.16
N PRO A 174 -9.92 28.80 -5.37
CA PRO A 174 -11.34 28.90 -5.70
C PRO A 174 -11.71 28.05 -6.91
N LEU A 175 -12.82 27.33 -6.82
CA LEU A 175 -13.31 26.46 -7.87
C LEU A 175 -13.89 27.31 -9.03
N PRO A 176 -13.48 27.09 -10.29
CA PRO A 176 -14.12 27.74 -11.43
C PRO A 176 -15.59 27.33 -11.57
N VAL A 177 -16.41 28.25 -12.07
CA VAL A 177 -17.85 28.01 -12.26
C VAL A 177 -18.06 26.84 -13.23
N GLY A 178 -18.87 25.86 -12.82
CA GLY A 178 -19.19 24.68 -13.64
C GLY A 178 -18.13 23.56 -13.62
N SER A 179 -17.04 23.73 -12.86
CA SER A 179 -16.07 22.64 -12.62
C SER A 179 -16.45 21.78 -11.42
N SER A 180 -16.02 20.51 -11.43
CA SER A 180 -16.13 19.62 -10.26
C SER A 180 -14.74 19.27 -9.76
N ALA A 181 -14.51 19.50 -8.46
CA ALA A 181 -13.26 19.12 -7.81
C ALA A 181 -13.25 17.62 -7.51
N LYS A 182 -12.10 16.98 -7.69
CA LYS A 182 -11.85 15.57 -7.37
C LYS A 182 -10.65 15.47 -6.44
N CYS A 183 -10.77 14.59 -5.45
CA CYS A 183 -9.62 14.11 -4.70
C CYS A 183 -8.83 13.15 -5.58
N ILE A 184 -7.51 13.27 -5.52
CA ILE A 184 -6.60 12.29 -6.08
C ILE A 184 -5.79 11.63 -4.97
N SER A 185 -5.46 10.38 -5.17
CA SER A 185 -4.47 9.64 -4.38
C SER A 185 -3.54 8.90 -5.31
N ILE A 186 -2.25 9.10 -5.12
CA ILE A 186 -1.17 8.41 -5.82
C ILE A 186 -0.53 7.49 -4.79
N ASP A 187 -0.66 6.19 -4.99
CA ASP A 187 -0.07 5.22 -4.07
C ASP A 187 1.45 5.12 -4.25
N LEU A 188 2.10 4.28 -3.43
CA LEU A 188 3.54 4.08 -3.49
C LEU A 188 3.99 3.54 -4.85
N GLN A 189 3.15 2.80 -5.55
CA GLN A 189 3.42 2.24 -6.88
C GLN A 189 3.14 3.26 -8.00
N GLY A 190 2.71 4.47 -7.65
CA GLY A 190 2.36 5.54 -8.59
C GLY A 190 1.01 5.34 -9.27
N VAL A 191 0.15 4.46 -8.75
CA VAL A 191 -1.20 4.28 -9.27
C VAL A 191 -2.08 5.43 -8.80
N LEU A 192 -2.67 6.12 -9.77
CA LEU A 192 -3.57 7.23 -9.56
C LEU A 192 -5.01 6.74 -9.36
N ASN A 193 -5.62 7.14 -8.26
CA ASN A 193 -7.04 6.92 -8.00
C ASN A 193 -7.75 8.26 -7.76
N PHE A 194 -9.01 8.31 -8.17
CA PHE A 194 -9.87 9.48 -8.00
C PHE A 194 -11.01 9.17 -7.03
N SER A 195 -11.38 10.16 -6.23
CA SER A 195 -12.56 10.10 -5.38
C SER A 195 -13.22 11.48 -5.29
N ASN A 196 -14.46 11.51 -4.80
CA ASN A 196 -15.16 12.77 -4.61
C ASN A 196 -14.60 13.53 -3.41
N VAL A 197 -14.51 14.85 -3.53
CA VAL A 197 -14.20 15.73 -2.39
C VAL A 197 -15.41 15.73 -1.46
N LEU A 198 -15.18 15.49 -0.17
CA LEU A 198 -16.21 15.58 0.87
C LEU A 198 -16.43 17.05 1.27
N SER A 199 -17.37 17.31 2.18
CA SER A 199 -17.53 18.65 2.76
C SER A 199 -16.22 19.18 3.34
N ASP A 200 -16.06 20.49 3.34
CA ASP A 200 -14.89 21.19 3.90
C ASP A 200 -13.55 20.77 3.26
N ASN A 201 -13.53 20.63 1.92
CA ASN A 201 -12.33 20.30 1.15
C ASN A 201 -11.58 19.07 1.67
N THR A 202 -12.32 18.05 2.11
CA THR A 202 -11.75 16.87 2.75
C THR A 202 -11.67 15.69 1.78
N CYS A 203 -10.52 15.03 1.75
CA CYS A 203 -10.31 13.76 1.07
C CYS A 203 -10.16 12.63 2.10
N THR A 204 -10.37 11.38 1.65
CA THR A 204 -10.20 10.20 2.50
C THR A 204 -9.41 9.11 1.80
N THR A 205 -8.59 8.38 2.56
CA THR A 205 -7.79 7.26 2.07
C THR A 205 -7.71 6.15 3.11
N PHE A 206 -7.49 4.91 2.67
CA PHE A 206 -7.18 3.79 3.57
C PHE A 206 -5.69 3.44 3.60
N GLN A 207 -4.88 4.09 2.76
CA GLN A 207 -3.46 3.79 2.58
C GLN A 207 -2.64 5.09 2.59
N GLN A 208 -1.33 4.94 2.76
CA GLN A 208 -0.37 6.02 2.53
C GLN A 208 -0.18 6.37 1.06
N GLY A 209 0.46 7.50 0.80
CA GLY A 209 0.75 8.00 -0.54
C GLY A 209 0.72 9.52 -0.61
N HIS A 210 0.45 10.03 -1.81
CA HIS A 210 0.41 11.45 -2.11
C HIS A 210 -0.98 11.86 -2.58
N PHE A 211 -1.49 12.94 -2.02
CA PHE A 211 -2.90 13.32 -2.13
C PHE A 211 -3.04 14.78 -2.52
N SER A 212 -4.07 15.09 -3.30
CA SER A 212 -4.40 16.48 -3.62
C SER A 212 -5.85 16.63 -4.08
N ILE A 213 -6.25 17.88 -4.32
CA ILE A 213 -7.52 18.23 -4.95
C ILE A 213 -7.21 18.82 -6.33
N VAL A 214 -7.86 18.27 -7.36
CA VAL A 214 -7.69 18.70 -8.75
C VAL A 214 -9.03 18.96 -9.42
N ILE A 215 -8.97 19.66 -10.55
CA ILE A 215 -10.07 19.78 -11.53
C ILE A 215 -9.58 19.30 -12.89
N GLU A 216 -10.51 18.84 -13.71
CA GLU A 216 -10.24 18.58 -15.13
C GLU A 216 -9.89 19.90 -15.81
N SER A 217 -8.75 19.93 -16.51
CA SER A 217 -8.32 21.08 -17.29
C SER A 217 -9.19 21.19 -18.53
N ILE A 218 -9.90 22.30 -18.68
CA ILE A 218 -10.59 22.66 -19.92
C ILE A 218 -9.53 23.22 -20.89
N ALA A 219 -8.56 22.40 -21.28
CA ALA A 219 -7.68 22.71 -22.40
C ALA A 219 -8.35 22.18 -23.68
N PRO A 220 -8.35 22.94 -24.79
CA PRO A 220 -8.92 22.46 -26.04
C PRO A 220 -8.16 21.20 -26.45
N SER A 221 -8.91 20.11 -26.69
CA SER A 221 -8.41 18.94 -27.40
C SER A 221 -7.58 19.44 -28.59
N PRO A 222 -6.34 18.97 -28.82
CA PRO A 222 -5.56 19.39 -29.97
C PRO A 222 -6.43 19.17 -31.21
N ALA A 223 -6.76 20.27 -31.89
CA ALA A 223 -7.59 20.23 -33.08
C ALA A 223 -6.91 19.28 -34.09
N PRO A 224 -7.65 18.37 -34.73
CA PRO A 224 -7.07 17.57 -35.80
C PRO A 224 -6.54 18.51 -36.88
N VAL A 225 -5.23 18.45 -37.09
CA VAL A 225 -4.54 19.17 -38.16
C VAL A 225 -5.20 18.77 -39.48
N SER A 226 -6.02 19.68 -40.01
CA SER A 226 -6.62 19.53 -41.33
C SER A 226 -5.77 20.32 -42.33
N PRO A 227 -5.44 19.76 -43.51
CA PRO A 227 -4.66 20.46 -44.54
C PRO A 227 -5.43 21.65 -45.14
N PRO A 228 -4.75 22.64 -45.73
CA PRO A 228 -5.37 23.90 -46.14
C PRO A 228 -6.10 23.76 -47.49
N GLN A 229 -7.38 24.13 -47.58
CA GLN A 229 -8.04 24.42 -48.86
C GLN A 229 -9.03 25.59 -48.78
N THR A 230 -8.62 26.65 -49.47
CA THR A 230 -9.29 27.60 -50.38
C THR A 230 -10.82 27.66 -50.46
N MET A 231 -11.28 28.92 -50.53
CA MET A 231 -12.62 29.49 -50.67
C MET A 231 -13.59 28.83 -51.68
N ALA A 232 -14.88 28.75 -51.30
CA ALA A 232 -16.04 29.43 -51.94
C ALA A 232 -17.38 28.65 -51.75
N THR A 233 -18.40 29.37 -51.27
CA THR A 233 -19.84 29.03 -51.10
C THR A 233 -20.66 29.15 -52.43
N PRO A 234 -22.00 28.87 -52.52
CA PRO A 234 -22.99 28.02 -51.79
C PRO A 234 -23.97 27.24 -52.78
N PRO A 235 -25.28 26.98 -52.48
CA PRO A 235 -25.98 25.79 -51.93
C PRO A 235 -26.93 25.12 -53.00
N PRO A 236 -28.01 24.30 -52.75
CA PRO A 236 -28.68 23.82 -51.52
C PRO A 236 -29.07 22.30 -51.53
N GLU A 237 -29.79 21.87 -50.48
CA GLU A 237 -30.91 20.88 -50.47
C GLU A 237 -30.86 19.81 -49.36
N ALA A 238 -32.03 19.62 -48.76
CA ALA A 238 -32.32 18.74 -47.65
C ALA A 238 -32.66 17.33 -48.15
N VAL A 239 -32.04 16.29 -47.60
CA VAL A 239 -32.56 14.91 -47.71
C VAL A 239 -32.35 14.13 -46.41
N HIS A 240 -33.46 13.62 -45.90
CA HIS A 240 -33.60 12.61 -44.85
C HIS A 240 -32.71 11.38 -45.08
N LEU A 241 -31.99 10.91 -44.05
CA LEU A 241 -31.57 9.51 -43.98
C LEU A 241 -31.80 8.88 -42.59
N LYS A 242 -32.58 7.79 -42.65
CA LYS A 242 -33.02 6.87 -41.61
C LYS A 242 -31.83 6.17 -40.93
N GLY A 243 -31.66 6.38 -39.63
CA GLY A 243 -30.75 5.60 -38.78
C GLY A 243 -31.38 4.28 -38.34
N LYS A 244 -30.88 3.17 -38.89
CA LYS A 244 -31.28 1.78 -38.66
C LYS A 244 -30.85 1.32 -37.26
N LYS A 245 -31.81 0.95 -36.39
CA LYS A 245 -31.56 0.29 -35.10
C LYS A 245 -31.19 -1.18 -35.34
N ASN A 246 -29.97 -1.57 -34.96
CA ASN A 246 -29.56 -2.97 -34.95
C ASN A 246 -29.47 -3.45 -33.49
N LYS A 247 -30.49 -4.20 -33.07
CA LYS A 247 -30.45 -5.08 -31.88
C LYS A 247 -29.73 -6.40 -32.24
N SER A 248 -29.33 -7.11 -31.19
CA SER A 248 -28.56 -8.37 -31.13
C SER A 248 -27.05 -8.12 -31.03
N LYS A 249 -26.30 -8.68 -30.07
CA LYS A 249 -26.43 -10.03 -29.49
C LYS A 249 -26.05 -10.00 -28.00
N VAL A 250 -27.06 -9.97 -27.14
CA VAL A 250 -26.94 -10.41 -25.73
C VAL A 250 -27.48 -11.84 -25.72
N TRP A 251 -26.59 -12.84 -25.79
CA TRP A 251 -26.89 -14.20 -25.30
C TRP A 251 -25.62 -15.05 -25.02
N ILE A 252 -24.43 -14.76 -25.58
CA ILE A 252 -23.29 -15.70 -25.49
C ILE A 252 -22.25 -15.31 -24.41
N ILE A 253 -22.67 -14.90 -23.22
CA ILE A 253 -21.74 -14.68 -22.08
C ILE A 253 -22.20 -15.37 -20.78
N VAL A 254 -23.41 -15.93 -20.72
CA VAL A 254 -23.93 -16.52 -19.47
C VAL A 254 -23.43 -17.95 -19.21
N GLY A 255 -22.83 -18.63 -20.19
CA GLY A 255 -22.35 -20.02 -20.03
C GLY A 255 -20.92 -20.19 -19.48
N SER A 256 -20.05 -19.19 -19.57
CA SER A 256 -18.61 -19.37 -19.33
C SER A 256 -18.12 -18.91 -17.93
N VAL A 257 -18.81 -17.95 -17.32
CA VAL A 257 -18.42 -17.41 -16.00
C VAL A 257 -18.81 -18.35 -14.86
N ALA A 258 -19.94 -19.07 -14.99
CA ALA A 258 -20.40 -20.02 -13.99
C ALA A 258 -19.49 -21.27 -13.90
N GLY A 259 -19.02 -21.79 -15.05
CA GLY A 259 -18.13 -22.95 -15.08
C GLY A 259 -16.73 -22.67 -14.50
N GLY A 260 -16.18 -21.48 -14.79
CA GLY A 260 -14.88 -21.07 -14.24
C GLY A 260 -14.89 -20.91 -12.72
N LEU A 261 -15.95 -20.35 -12.16
CA LEU A 261 -16.11 -20.19 -10.70
C LEU A 261 -16.16 -21.55 -9.98
N VAL A 262 -16.86 -22.54 -10.55
CA VAL A 262 -16.93 -23.89 -9.98
C VAL A 262 -15.56 -24.58 -10.01
N LEU A 263 -14.81 -24.42 -11.11
CA LEU A 263 -13.48 -25.03 -11.22
C LEU A 263 -12.48 -24.42 -10.23
N ILE A 264 -12.48 -23.08 -10.08
CA ILE A 264 -11.62 -22.36 -9.13
C ILE A 264 -11.95 -22.76 -7.69
N PHE A 265 -13.25 -22.86 -7.37
CA PHE A 265 -13.69 -23.30 -6.05
C PHE A 265 -13.22 -24.72 -5.74
N LEU A 266 -13.37 -25.65 -6.69
CA LEU A 266 -12.90 -27.03 -6.53
C LEU A 266 -11.37 -27.10 -6.37
N PHE A 267 -10.63 -26.29 -7.12
CA PHE A 267 -9.17 -26.22 -7.00
C PHE A 267 -8.72 -25.66 -5.65
N GLY A 268 -9.40 -24.62 -5.16
CA GLY A 268 -9.18 -24.07 -3.82
C GLY A 268 -9.42 -25.11 -2.72
N LEU A 269 -10.48 -25.91 -2.82
CA LEU A 269 -10.76 -27.01 -1.90
C LEU A 269 -9.65 -28.08 -1.92
N LEU A 270 -9.13 -28.45 -3.10
CA LEU A 270 -8.04 -29.42 -3.22
C LEU A 270 -6.75 -28.92 -2.55
N ILE A 271 -6.38 -27.65 -2.78
CA ILE A 271 -5.20 -27.03 -2.14
C ILE A 271 -5.39 -26.99 -0.62
N MET A 272 -6.58 -26.62 -0.14
CA MET A 272 -6.89 -26.61 1.29
C MET A 272 -6.78 -28.02 1.89
N CYS A 273 -7.35 -29.05 1.26
CA CYS A 273 -7.25 -30.44 1.69
C CYS A 273 -5.79 -30.92 1.72
N ALA A 274 -5.01 -30.65 0.68
CA ALA A 274 -3.59 -30.99 0.64
C ALA A 274 -2.79 -30.27 1.73
N SER A 275 -3.10 -29.00 2.02
CA SER A 275 -2.46 -28.25 3.09
C SER A 275 -2.81 -28.80 4.48
N LYS A 276 -4.07 -29.19 4.71
CA LYS A 276 -4.52 -29.84 5.95
C LYS A 276 -3.87 -31.21 6.10
N TYR A 277 -3.73 -31.97 5.02
CA TYR A 277 -3.03 -33.25 5.03
C TYR A 277 -1.54 -33.08 5.34
N LYS A 278 -0.86 -32.09 4.72
CA LYS A 278 0.53 -31.75 5.06
C LYS A 278 0.68 -31.33 6.52
N ARG A 279 -0.26 -30.54 7.06
CA ARG A 279 -0.27 -30.15 8.48
C ARG A 279 -0.45 -31.36 9.40
N LYS A 280 -1.41 -32.25 9.11
CA LYS A 280 -1.61 -33.50 9.87
C LYS A 280 -0.39 -34.41 9.81
N LYS A 281 0.24 -34.57 8.64
CA LYS A 281 1.46 -35.35 8.47
C LYS A 281 2.63 -34.75 9.27
N LYS A 282 2.79 -33.43 9.28
CA LYS A 282 3.78 -32.75 10.13
C LYS A 282 3.50 -32.96 11.61
N MET A 283 2.24 -32.92 12.04
CA MET A 283 1.86 -33.17 13.43
C MET A 283 2.20 -34.61 13.86
N GLN A 284 1.88 -35.61 13.03
CA GLN A 284 2.24 -37.00 13.28
C GLN A 284 3.77 -37.24 13.31
N GLN A 285 4.53 -36.51 12.49
CA GLN A 285 6.00 -36.55 12.56
C GLN A 285 6.53 -35.95 13.87
N MET A 286 5.91 -34.87 14.35
CA MET A 286 6.26 -34.27 15.64
C MET A 286 5.86 -35.16 16.83
N GLU A 287 4.74 -35.86 16.76
CA GLU A 287 4.31 -36.84 17.77
C GLU A 287 5.29 -38.01 17.86
N ARG A 288 5.70 -38.60 16.73
CA ARG A 288 6.72 -39.66 16.71
C ARG A 288 8.10 -39.19 17.20
N ALA A 289 8.48 -37.95 16.89
CA ALA A 289 9.74 -37.39 17.39
C ALA A 289 9.71 -37.14 18.92
N ALA A 290 8.54 -36.87 19.49
CA ALA A 290 8.36 -36.74 20.93
C ALA A 290 8.40 -38.10 21.66
N GLU A 291 7.94 -39.19 21.03
CA GLU A 291 8.04 -40.55 21.58
C GLU A 291 9.48 -41.12 21.56
N VAL A 292 10.32 -40.62 20.63
CA VAL A 292 11.73 -41.04 20.49
C VAL A 292 12.68 -40.19 21.35
N GLY A 293 12.19 -39.12 21.98
CA GLY A 293 12.96 -38.35 22.96
C GLY A 293 13.23 -39.20 24.19
N GLU A 294 14.51 -39.32 24.58
CA GLU A 294 14.99 -40.15 25.70
C GLU A 294 14.11 -40.02 26.95
N THR A 295 13.74 -41.18 27.51
CA THR A 295 12.91 -41.26 28.73
C THR A 295 13.60 -40.61 29.92
N LEU A 296 13.32 -39.32 30.17
CA LEU A 296 13.70 -38.66 31.42
C LEU A 296 13.12 -39.47 32.58
N GLN A 297 13.99 -40.00 33.44
CA GLN A 297 13.59 -40.79 34.60
C GLN A 297 12.59 -39.99 35.46
N MET A 298 11.34 -40.44 35.47
CA MET A 298 10.29 -39.88 36.33
C MET A 298 10.35 -40.57 37.69
N THR A 299 10.60 -39.81 38.75
CA THR A 299 10.47 -40.29 40.14
C THR A 299 9.14 -39.82 40.72
N LYS A 300 8.45 -40.69 41.46
CA LYS A 300 7.26 -40.31 42.25
C LYS A 300 7.71 -39.55 43.49
N VAL A 301 7.26 -38.30 43.64
CA VAL A 301 7.39 -37.56 44.90
C VAL A 301 5.99 -37.42 45.48
N GLY A 302 5.66 -38.25 46.46
CA GLY A 302 4.31 -38.34 47.02
C GLY A 302 3.27 -38.85 46.00
N SER A 303 2.17 -38.12 45.83
CA SER A 303 1.07 -38.48 44.91
C SER A 303 1.27 -38.01 43.46
N THR A 304 2.33 -37.25 43.17
CA THR A 304 2.59 -36.65 41.85
C THR A 304 3.91 -37.13 41.25
N LYS A 305 3.91 -37.36 39.93
CA LYS A 305 5.10 -37.74 39.15
C LYS A 305 5.71 -36.50 38.50
N ALA A 306 7.02 -36.29 38.67
CA ALA A 306 7.75 -35.18 38.08
C ALA A 306 9.14 -35.65 37.57
N PRO A 307 9.72 -34.96 36.57
CA PRO A 307 11.04 -35.29 36.03
C PRO A 307 12.13 -34.97 37.06
N ALA A 308 13.02 -35.92 37.33
CA ALA A 308 14.14 -35.75 38.26
C ALA A 308 15.45 -35.53 37.49
N ALA A 309 16.15 -34.44 37.80
CA ALA A 309 17.52 -34.22 37.32
C ALA A 309 18.52 -34.98 38.19
N ALA A 310 19.52 -35.62 37.59
CA ALA A 310 20.58 -36.29 38.33
C ALA A 310 21.37 -35.25 39.16
N VAL A 311 21.40 -35.44 40.48
CA VAL A 311 22.10 -34.55 41.42
C VAL A 311 23.58 -34.87 41.38
N THR A 312 24.38 -34.00 40.77
CA THR A 312 25.85 -34.08 40.88
C THR A 312 26.29 -33.35 42.14
N ARG A 313 26.71 -34.09 43.18
CA ARG A 313 27.24 -33.52 44.43
C ARG A 313 28.77 -33.49 44.35
N THR A 314 29.36 -32.29 44.28
CA THR A 314 30.81 -32.13 44.44
C THR A 314 31.18 -32.15 45.93
N GLN A 315 32.27 -32.83 46.28
CA GLN A 315 32.77 -32.91 47.64
C GLN A 315 33.77 -31.76 47.89
N PRO A 316 33.66 -31.01 49.00
CA PRO A 316 34.64 -29.96 49.30
C PRO A 316 35.93 -30.55 49.89
N THR A 317 37.06 -30.11 49.36
CA THR A 317 38.42 -30.45 49.83
C THR A 317 38.82 -29.50 50.97
N LEU A 318 39.26 -30.02 52.11
CA LEU A 318 39.78 -29.25 53.24
C LEU A 318 41.29 -29.05 53.08
N GLU A 319 41.76 -27.80 53.12
CA GLU A 319 43.18 -27.47 53.20
C GLU A 319 43.63 -27.47 54.66
N THR A 320 44.62 -28.30 54.99
CA THR A 320 45.28 -28.30 56.31
C THR A 320 46.60 -27.54 56.22
N GLU A 321 46.67 -26.38 56.87
CA GLU A 321 47.91 -25.65 57.14
C GLU A 321 48.58 -26.25 58.39
N TYR A 322 49.77 -26.83 58.23
CA TYR A 322 50.60 -27.33 59.32
C TYR A 322 51.96 -26.62 59.30
N ARG A 323 52.26 -25.86 60.36
CA ARG A 323 53.59 -25.33 60.70
C ARG A 323 54.20 -26.17 61.82
N PRO A 324 55.51 -26.47 61.71
CA PRO A 324 56.45 -26.15 62.78
C PRO A 324 57.44 -25.06 62.36
#